data_AF-A0A2S5J015-F1
#
_entry.id   AF-A0A2S5J015-F1
#
_cell.length_a   1.000
_cell.length_b   1.000
_cell.length_c   1.000
_cell.angle_alpha   90.00
_cell.angle_beta   90.00
_cell.angle_gamma   90.00
#
_symmetry.space_group_name_H-M   'P 1'
#
loop_
_entity.id
_entity.type
_entity.pdbx_description
1 polymer ?
#
loop_
_entity_poly.entity_id
_entity_poly.type
_entity_poly.pdbx_seq_one_letter_code
_entity_poly.pdbx_strand_id
1 'polypeptide(L)'
;MVRATVAQGASFTVNGSGYEPGQEIHISLGIDRTDSFVMDEQTAVADAAGNFGLTITIAADLLPGAYGILTYVADEGLGGPELEATKRFAGIDVVAS
;
A
#
# COMPACT_ATOMS: atom_id res chain seq x y z
N MET A 1 4.56 -13.18 -3.74
CA MET A 1 3.83 -11.90 -3.87
C MET A 1 2.35 -12.21 -3.78
N VAL A 2 1.64 -11.56 -2.86
CA VAL A 2 0.18 -11.65 -2.77
C VAL A 2 -0.43 -10.73 -3.82
N ARG A 3 -1.51 -11.17 -4.47
CA ARG A 3 -2.27 -10.37 -5.44
C ARG A 3 -3.77 -10.61 -5.27
N ALA A 4 -4.56 -9.55 -5.39
CA ALA A 4 -6.02 -9.59 -5.29
C ALA A 4 -6.68 -8.94 -6.52
N THR A 5 -7.95 -9.26 -6.77
CA THR A 5 -8.76 -8.59 -7.79
C THR A 5 -9.74 -7.65 -7.11
N VAL A 6 -9.82 -6.40 -7.57
CA VAL A 6 -10.69 -5.36 -7.00
C VAL A 6 -11.42 -4.66 -8.14
N ALA A 7 -12.74 -4.49 -8.01
CA ALA A 7 -13.50 -3.74 -9.01
C ALA A 7 -13.31 -2.23 -8.87
N GLN A 8 -13.43 -1.49 -9.96
CA GLN A 8 -13.56 -0.03 -9.93
C GLN A 8 -14.65 0.41 -8.93
N GLY A 9 -14.38 1.44 -8.14
CA GLY A 9 -15.32 1.94 -7.13
C GLY A 9 -15.43 1.08 -5.86
N ALA A 10 -14.82 -0.11 -5.82
CA ALA A 10 -14.85 -0.97 -4.65
C ALA A 10 -13.76 -0.60 -3.63
N SER A 11 -13.99 -0.97 -2.38
CA SER A 11 -13.01 -0.85 -1.30
C SER A 11 -12.39 -2.20 -0.97
N PHE A 12 -11.15 -2.18 -0.52
CA PHE A 12 -10.43 -3.34 0.00
C PHE A 12 -9.55 -2.92 1.19
N THR A 13 -9.16 -3.88 2.02
CA THR A 13 -8.30 -3.62 3.18
C THR A 13 -6.90 -4.17 2.93
N VAL A 14 -5.90 -3.29 3.04
CA VAL A 14 -4.50 -3.66 3.15
C VAL A 14 -4.22 -4.03 4.60
N ASN A 15 -3.73 -5.24 4.82
CA ASN A 15 -3.33 -5.71 6.13
C ASN A 15 -1.83 -6.01 6.10
N GLY A 16 -1.12 -5.63 7.15
CA GLY A 16 0.28 -5.98 7.34
C GLY A 16 0.60 -6.27 8.79
N SER A 17 1.69 -7.01 9.02
CA SER A 17 2.12 -7.48 10.34
C SER A 17 3.64 -7.51 10.45
N GLY A 18 4.18 -7.56 11.67
CA GLY A 18 5.62 -7.62 11.90
C GLY A 18 6.32 -6.28 11.73
N TYR A 19 5.63 -5.20 12.11
CA TYR A 19 6.19 -3.87 12.35
C TYR A 19 6.44 -3.69 13.85
N GLU A 20 7.21 -2.68 14.23
CA GLU A 20 7.33 -2.31 15.64
C GLU A 20 6.04 -1.65 16.14
N PRO A 21 5.61 -1.89 17.39
CA PRO A 21 4.46 -1.21 17.95
C PRO A 21 4.57 0.32 17.89
N GLY A 22 3.54 0.99 17.37
CA GLY A 22 3.50 2.44 17.24
C GLY A 22 4.27 3.01 16.04
N GLN A 23 4.91 2.17 15.22
CA GLN A 23 5.59 2.58 14.00
C GLN A 23 4.57 3.13 12.98
N GLU A 24 4.89 4.25 12.34
CA GLU A 24 4.10 4.80 11.22
C GLU A 24 4.50 4.09 9.93
N ILE A 25 3.52 3.52 9.24
CA ILE A 25 3.67 2.85 7.96
C ILE A 25 3.09 3.75 6.89
N HIS A 26 3.88 4.02 5.86
CA HIS A 26 3.45 4.69 4.64
C HIS A 26 2.92 3.65 3.66
N ILE A 27 1.81 3.96 2.99
CA ILE A 27 1.11 3.10 2.05
C ILE A 27 0.84 3.88 0.77
N SER A 28 1.39 3.40 -0.34
CA SER A 28 1.23 3.99 -1.67
C SER A 28 0.61 2.97 -2.63
N LEU A 29 -0.22 3.43 -3.56
CA LEU A 29 -0.77 2.64 -4.66
C LEU A 29 -0.28 3.26 -5.97
N GLY A 30 0.33 2.45 -6.83
CA GLY A 30 0.87 2.89 -8.10
C GLY A 30 0.69 1.87 -9.22
N ILE A 31 1.07 2.25 -10.43
CA ILE A 31 1.07 1.34 -11.58
C ILE A 31 2.10 0.23 -11.31
N ASP A 32 1.74 -1.02 -11.59
CA ASP A 32 2.59 -2.17 -11.24
C ASP A 32 4.00 -2.04 -11.86
N ARG A 33 5.02 -2.18 -11.01
CA ARG A 33 6.45 -2.07 -11.37
C ARG A 33 6.87 -0.72 -11.98
N THR A 34 6.24 0.37 -11.56
CA THR A 34 6.69 1.74 -11.88
C THR A 34 6.74 2.60 -10.63
N ASP A 35 7.37 3.78 -10.73
CA ASP A 35 7.35 4.81 -9.68
C ASP A 35 6.23 5.84 -9.91
N SER A 36 5.11 5.42 -10.52
CA SER A 36 3.94 6.27 -10.78
C SER A 36 2.80 5.93 -9.85
N PHE A 37 2.49 6.82 -8.92
CA PHE A 37 1.41 6.67 -7.96
C PHE A 37 0.08 7.20 -8.49
N VAL A 38 -1.02 6.56 -8.08
CA VAL A 38 -2.39 6.88 -8.53
C VAL A 38 -3.30 7.33 -7.39
N MET A 39 -2.75 7.45 -6.19
CA MET A 39 -3.39 8.06 -5.02
C MET A 39 -2.36 8.85 -4.22
N ASP A 40 -2.82 9.81 -3.45
CA ASP A 40 -2.00 10.44 -2.42
C ASP A 40 -1.53 9.39 -1.41
N GLU A 41 -0.30 9.55 -0.93
CA GLU A 41 0.24 8.64 0.08
C GLU A 41 -0.62 8.64 1.35
N GLN A 42 -0.88 7.45 1.86
CA GLN A 42 -1.65 7.23 3.08
C GLN A 42 -0.72 6.73 4.19
N THR A 43 -1.13 6.88 5.45
CA THR A 43 -0.41 6.31 6.59
C THR A 43 -1.31 5.47 7.48
N ALA A 44 -0.69 4.53 8.20
CA ALA A 44 -1.31 3.75 9.27
C ALA A 44 -0.30 3.56 10.40
N VAL A 45 -0.78 3.34 11.62
CA VAL A 45 0.08 3.08 12.78
C VAL A 45 -0.05 1.62 13.20
N ALA A 46 1.08 0.95 13.43
CA ALA A 46 1.09 -0.41 13.95
C ALA A 46 0.53 -0.49 15.38
N ASP A 47 -0.33 -1.47 15.62
CA ASP A 47 -0.86 -1.79 16.93
C ASP A 47 0.19 -2.39 17.88
N ALA A 48 -0.21 -2.69 19.12
CA ALA A 48 0.67 -3.26 20.14
C ALA A 48 1.26 -4.64 19.76
N ALA A 49 0.69 -5.33 18.78
CA ALA A 49 1.16 -6.60 18.24
C ALA A 49 1.92 -6.44 16.90
N GLY A 50 2.14 -5.21 16.44
CA GLY A 50 2.86 -4.92 15.21
C GLY A 50 2.03 -5.11 13.94
N ASN A 51 0.69 -5.05 14.05
CA ASN A 51 -0.22 -5.16 12.91
C ASN A 51 -0.80 -3.80 12.50
N PHE A 52 -1.11 -3.63 11.23
CA PHE A 52 -1.90 -2.51 10.74
C PHE A 52 -2.98 -2.98 9.76
N GLY A 53 -4.04 -2.19 9.65
CA GLY A 53 -5.07 -2.34 8.64
C GLY A 53 -5.46 -0.97 8.08
N LEU A 54 -5.49 -0.83 6.76
CA LEU A 54 -5.94 0.38 6.07
C LEU A 54 -6.94 0.01 4.97
N THR A 55 -8.11 0.63 5.00
CA THR A 55 -9.09 0.49 3.92
C THR A 55 -8.82 1.51 2.83
N ILE A 56 -8.66 1.02 1.60
CA ILE A 56 -8.46 1.83 0.40
C ILE A 56 -9.70 1.66 -0.50
N THR A 57 -10.19 2.77 -1.05
CA THR A 57 -11.25 2.77 -2.05
C THR A 57 -10.65 3.05 -3.42
N ILE A 58 -10.90 2.16 -4.39
CA ILE A 58 -10.48 2.37 -5.78
C ILE A 58 -11.42 3.40 -6.41
N ALA A 59 -10.85 4.45 -7.00
CA ALA A 59 -11.63 5.44 -7.73
C ALA A 59 -12.39 4.76 -8.89
N ALA A 60 -13.64 5.17 -9.11
CA ALA A 60 -14.50 4.55 -10.13
C ALA A 60 -13.99 4.77 -11.57
N ASP A 61 -13.13 5.77 -11.78
CA ASP A 61 -12.51 6.14 -13.05
C ASP A 61 -11.06 5.62 -13.20
N LEU A 62 -10.50 4.96 -12.17
CA LEU A 62 -9.18 4.35 -12.28
C LEU A 62 -9.21 3.23 -13.31
N LEU A 63 -8.44 3.37 -14.40
CA LEU A 63 -8.50 2.42 -15.52
C LEU A 63 -8.21 0.98 -15.07
N PRO A 64 -8.91 -0.03 -15.60
CA PRO A 64 -8.59 -1.43 -15.33
C PRO A 64 -7.15 -1.76 -15.72
N GLY A 65 -6.48 -2.57 -14.89
CA GLY A 65 -5.07 -2.87 -15.08
C GLY A 65 -4.39 -3.41 -13.83
N ALA A 66 -3.09 -3.65 -13.93
CA ALA A 66 -2.26 -4.11 -12.83
C ALA A 66 -1.68 -2.92 -12.05
N TYR A 67 -1.84 -2.96 -10.73
CA TYR A 67 -1.33 -1.97 -9.80
C TYR A 67 -0.53 -2.65 -8.68
N GLY A 68 0.37 -1.88 -8.08
CA GLY A 68 1.22 -2.29 -6.97
C GLY A 68 0.91 -1.47 -5.73
N ILE A 69 0.90 -2.14 -4.58
CA ILE A 69 0.89 -1.52 -3.26
C ILE A 69 2.32 -1.59 -2.74
N LEU A 70 2.84 -0.44 -2.34
CA LEU A 70 4.10 -0.31 -1.64
C LEU A 70 3.79 0.10 -0.19
N THR A 71 4.42 -0.58 0.76
CA THR A 71 4.46 -0.13 2.15
C THR A 71 5.89 -0.02 2.61
N TYR A 72 6.18 0.99 3.43
CA TYR A 72 7.50 1.18 4.03
C TYR A 72 7.36 2.01 5.30
N VAL A 73 8.43 2.07 6.08
CA VAL A 73 8.55 2.98 7.21
C VAL A 73 9.52 4.09 6.80
N ALA A 74 9.13 5.34 7.00
CA ALA A 74 10.00 6.46 6.68
C ALA A 74 11.14 6.59 7.70
N ASP A 75 12.30 7.03 7.22
CA ASP A 75 13.43 7.51 8.01
C ASP A 75 13.48 9.05 7.92
N GLU A 76 14.53 9.71 8.42
CA GLU A 76 14.78 11.16 8.30
C GLU A 76 14.93 11.67 6.83
N GLY A 77 14.54 10.89 5.82
CA GLY A 77 14.47 11.29 4.42
C GLY A 77 13.98 10.19 3.46
N LEU A 78 13.59 10.60 2.25
CA LEU A 78 13.28 9.66 1.15
C LEU A 78 14.54 8.90 0.74
N GLY A 79 14.46 7.57 0.66
CA GLY A 79 15.57 6.69 0.26
C GLY A 79 16.56 6.33 1.37
N GLY A 80 16.19 6.53 2.64
CA GLY A 80 16.98 6.08 3.79
C GLY A 80 17.08 4.55 3.89
N PRO A 81 18.07 4.01 4.62
CA PRO A 81 18.28 2.56 4.76
C PRO A 81 17.10 1.85 5.42
N GLU A 82 16.40 2.48 6.37
CA GLU A 82 15.22 1.89 7.00
C GLU A 82 14.04 1.80 6.02
N LEU A 83 13.83 2.85 5.24
CA LEU A 83 12.85 2.83 4.15
C LEU A 83 13.11 1.66 3.21
N GLU A 84 14.35 1.51 2.72
CA GLU A 84 14.70 0.42 1.81
C GLU A 84 14.55 -0.96 2.46
N ALA A 85 14.96 -1.11 3.73
CA ALA A 85 14.87 -2.36 4.47
C ALA A 85 13.43 -2.78 4.79
N THR A 86 12.51 -1.82 4.89
CA THR A 86 11.11 -2.06 5.27
C THR A 86 10.14 -2.09 4.10
N LYS A 87 10.61 -1.88 2.86
CA LYS A 87 9.77 -2.00 1.65
C LYS A 87 9.11 -3.36 1.58
N ARG A 88 7.79 -3.37 1.44
CA ARG A 88 7.00 -4.55 1.15
C ARG A 88 6.03 -4.26 0.02
N PHE A 89 5.73 -5.30 -0.75
CA PHE A 89 4.94 -5.18 -1.96
C PHE A 89 3.78 -6.17 -1.98
N ALA A 90 2.63 -5.69 -2.43
CA ALA A 90 1.49 -6.50 -2.85
C ALA A 90 0.97 -6.00 -4.20
N GLY A 91 0.16 -6.80 -4.88
CA GLY A 91 -0.46 -6.39 -6.14
C GLY A 91 -1.97 -6.35 -6.06
N ILE A 92 -2.59 -5.53 -6.89
CA ILE A 92 -4.01 -5.63 -7.20
C ILE A 92 -4.20 -5.59 -8.72
N ASP A 93 -5.15 -6.38 -9.22
CA ASP A 93 -5.68 -6.24 -10.56
C ASP A 93 -7.02 -5.50 -10.45
N VAL A 94 -7.06 -4.27 -10.95
CA VAL A 94 -8.28 -3.48 -11.03
C VAL A 94 -9.06 -3.94 -12.25
N VAL A 95 -10.32 -4.33 -12.05
CA VAL A 95 -11.24 -4.76 -13.11
C VAL A 95 -12.40 -3.78 -13.23
N ALA A 96 -13.05 -3.76 -14.40
CA ALA A 96 -14.27 -2.99 -14.59
C ALA A 96 -15.36 -3.44 -13.60
N SER A 97 -16.21 -2.49 -13.17
CA SER A 97 -17.38 -2.75 -12.33
C SER A 97 -18.55 -3.39 -13.07
#